data_AF-A0A9D8L5I6-F1
#
_entry.id   AF-A0A9D8L5I6-F1
#
_cell.length_a   1.000
_cell.length_b   1.000
_cell.length_c   1.000
_cell.angle_alpha   90.00
_cell.angle_beta   90.00
_cell.angle_gamma   90.00
#
_symmetry.space_group_name_H-M   'P 1'
#
loop_
_entity.id
_entity.type
_entity.pdbx_description
1 polymer ?
#
loop_
_entity_poly.entity_id
_entity_poly.type
_entity_poly.pdbx_seq_one_letter_code
_entity_poly.pdbx_strand_id
1 'polypeptide(L)'
;NVARDVRNLRVDGDGFHSWTLDDVEQFERRHPLGSRARLAFALLLYTGQRRSDMVTFGKQHVRDGWLFFTQFKGRKRKPVRLEIPIVPNLQSVIDASPCGDLTFLAGS
;
A
#
# COMPACT_ATOMS: atom_id res chain seq x y z
N ASN A 1 -19.33 -2.07 -28.71
CA ASN A 1 -18.90 -1.65 -27.36
C ASN A 1 -20.01 -2.01 -26.40
N VAL A 2 -19.90 -3.15 -25.70
CA VAL A 2 -20.98 -3.79 -24.91
C VAL A 2 -21.26 -3.13 -23.56
N ALA A 3 -20.47 -2.13 -23.17
CA ALA A 3 -20.60 -1.44 -21.88
C ALA A 3 -21.43 -0.14 -21.97
N ARG A 4 -21.95 0.20 -23.15
CA ARG A 4 -22.65 1.48 -23.38
C ARG A 4 -24.02 1.55 -22.70
N ASP A 5 -24.63 0.40 -22.43
CA ASP A 5 -25.96 0.28 -21.83
C ASP A 5 -25.95 -0.09 -20.34
N VAL A 6 -24.76 -0.18 -19.72
CA VAL A 6 -24.64 -0.44 -18.28
C VAL A 6 -24.79 0.88 -17.54
N ARG A 7 -25.97 1.12 -16.94
CA ARG A 7 -26.19 2.24 -16.02
C ARG A 7 -25.25 2.12 -14.83
N ASN A 8 -24.59 3.22 -14.45
CA ASN A 8 -23.89 3.31 -13.18
C ASN A 8 -24.90 3.05 -12.05
N LEU A 9 -24.65 2.02 -11.26
CA LEU A 9 -25.42 1.75 -10.06
C LEU A 9 -25.15 2.88 -9.08
N ARG A 10 -26.19 3.61 -8.69
CA ARG A 10 -26.12 4.49 -7.52
C ARG A 10 -26.04 3.58 -6.30
N VAL A 11 -24.95 3.69 -5.57
CA VAL A 11 -24.79 3.04 -4.28
C VAL A 11 -25.29 4.05 -3.26
N ASP A 12 -26.54 3.89 -2.82
CA ASP A 12 -27.09 4.65 -1.70
C ASP A 12 -26.68 3.93 -0.39
N GLY A 13 -26.00 4.64 0.51
CA GLY A 13 -25.57 4.15 1.82
C GLY A 13 -24.65 5.16 2.53
N ASP A 14 -24.48 5.03 3.84
CA ASP A 14 -23.70 5.95 4.71
C ASP A 14 -22.19 5.97 4.44
N GLY A 15 -21.73 5.31 3.37
CA GLY A 15 -20.32 5.15 3.02
C GLY A 15 -19.66 3.97 3.74
N PHE A 16 -18.33 3.97 3.76
CA PHE A 16 -17.53 2.97 4.47
C PHE A 16 -16.98 3.59 5.77
N HIS A 17 -16.88 2.77 6.82
CA HIS A 17 -16.21 3.17 8.06
C HIS A 17 -14.78 3.66 7.76
N SER A 18 -14.49 4.89 8.19
CA SER A 18 -13.16 5.46 8.10
C SER A 18 -12.40 5.13 9.37
N TRP A 19 -11.23 4.50 9.23
CA TRP A 19 -10.43 4.08 10.39
C TRP A 19 -10.11 5.26 11.29
N THR A 20 -10.38 5.07 12.58
CA THR A 20 -9.99 5.98 13.65
C THR A 20 -8.57 5.67 14.12
N LEU A 21 -7.95 6.56 14.90
CA LEU A 21 -6.66 6.27 15.52
C LEU A 21 -6.75 5.05 16.45
N ASP A 22 -7.87 4.86 17.16
CA ASP A 22 -8.09 3.69 18.01
C ASP A 22 -8.14 2.39 17.20
N ASP A 23 -8.72 2.41 16.00
CA ASP A 23 -8.71 1.25 15.09
C ASP A 23 -7.30 0.92 14.63
N VAL A 24 -6.51 1.96 14.31
CA VAL A 24 -5.10 1.81 13.96
C VAL A 24 -4.39 1.13 15.12
N GLU A 25 -4.45 1.69 16.33
CA GLU A 25 -3.79 1.14 17.51
C GLU A 25 -4.21 -0.29 17.84
N GLN A 26 -5.51 -0.60 17.76
CA GLN A 26 -6.02 -1.96 17.94
C GLN A 26 -5.38 -2.93 16.94
N PHE A 27 -5.27 -2.51 15.67
CA PHE A 27 -4.60 -3.31 14.64
C PHE A 27 -3.10 -3.48 14.94
N GLU A 28 -2.40 -2.41 15.33
CA GLU A 28 -0.96 -2.49 15.65
C GLU A 28 -0.69 -3.40 16.87
N ARG A 29 -1.55 -3.36 17.89
CA ARG A 29 -1.46 -4.28 19.05
C ARG A 29 -1.70 -5.73 18.65
N ARG A 30 -2.65 -5.98 17.75
CA ARG A 30 -3.00 -7.33 17.27
C ARG A 30 -1.92 -7.91 16.33
N HIS A 31 -1.20 -7.04 15.62
CA HIS A 31 -0.20 -7.37 14.63
C HIS A 31 1.14 -6.69 14.99
N PRO A 32 1.99 -7.34 15.80
CA PRO A 32 3.23 -6.75 16.26
C PRO A 32 4.21 -6.48 15.10
N LEU A 33 5.21 -5.65 15.37
CA LEU A 33 6.36 -5.45 14.48
C LEU A 33 6.97 -6.78 14.05
N GLY A 34 7.41 -6.85 12.80
CA GLY A 34 7.89 -8.07 12.17
C GLY A 34 6.81 -8.97 11.58
N SER A 35 5.53 -8.76 11.92
CA SER A 35 4.46 -9.49 11.27
C SER A 35 4.18 -8.96 9.86
N ARG A 36 3.85 -9.86 8.92
CA ARG A 36 3.49 -9.49 7.54
C ARG A 36 2.29 -8.53 7.48
N ALA A 37 1.32 -8.70 8.39
CA ALA A 37 0.15 -7.83 8.49
C ALA A 37 0.54 -6.41 8.91
N ARG A 38 1.49 -6.27 9.85
CA ARG A 38 2.02 -4.98 10.28
C ARG A 38 2.75 -4.25 9.15
N LEU A 39 3.58 -4.98 8.40
CA LEU A 39 4.28 -4.44 7.24
C LEU A 39 3.31 -3.99 6.14
N ALA A 40 2.33 -4.83 5.80
CA ALA A 40 1.32 -4.47 4.79
C ALA A 40 0.52 -3.24 5.20
N PHE A 41 0.12 -3.15 6.46
CA PHE A 41 -0.61 -2.00 6.97
C PHE A 41 0.23 -0.72 6.92
N ALA A 42 1.49 -0.76 7.37
CA ALA A 42 2.38 0.40 7.31
C ALA A 42 2.61 0.87 5.86
N LEU A 43 2.82 -0.05 4.92
CA LEU A 43 2.95 0.31 3.50
C LEU A 43 1.69 0.99 2.96
N LEU A 44 0.49 0.52 3.30
CA LEU A 44 -0.76 1.19 2.91
C LEU A 44 -0.87 2.59 3.53
N LEU A 45 -0.67 2.68 4.85
CA LEU A 45 -0.85 3.91 5.61
C LEU A 45 0.10 5.01 5.17
N TYR A 46 1.38 4.69 5.01
CA TYR A 46 2.40 5.71 4.74
C TYR A 46 2.59 6.02 3.25
N THR A 47 2.18 5.13 2.33
CA THR A 47 2.32 5.40 0.88
C THR A 47 1.02 5.84 0.21
N GLY A 48 -0.14 5.55 0.82
CA GLY A 48 -1.46 5.81 0.24
C GLY A 48 -1.74 5.04 -1.05
N GLN A 49 -0.94 4.02 -1.36
CA GLN A 49 -1.03 3.31 -2.63
C GLN A 49 -2.05 2.17 -2.58
N ARG A 50 -2.60 1.84 -3.75
CA ARG A 50 -3.56 0.74 -3.87
C ARG A 50 -2.85 -0.58 -3.62
N ARG A 51 -3.60 -1.59 -3.16
CA ARG A 51 -3.06 -2.95 -2.97
C ARG A 51 -2.28 -3.45 -4.20
N SER A 52 -2.77 -3.20 -5.42
CA SER A 52 -2.11 -3.64 -6.66
C SER A 52 -0.72 -3.03 -6.89
N ASP A 53 -0.47 -1.85 -6.32
CA ASP A 53 0.81 -1.17 -6.36
C ASP A 53 1.68 -1.63 -5.19
N MET A 54 1.12 -1.58 -3.97
CA MET A 54 1.84 -1.88 -2.73
C MET A 54 2.47 -3.29 -2.72
N VAL A 55 1.78 -4.30 -3.26
CA VAL A 55 2.30 -5.68 -3.29
C VAL A 55 3.54 -5.86 -4.17
N THR A 56 3.85 -4.89 -5.04
CA THR A 56 5.05 -4.93 -5.90
C THR A 56 6.23 -4.17 -5.30
N PHE A 57 6.04 -3.42 -4.21
CA PHE A 57 7.11 -2.67 -3.59
C PHE A 57 8.18 -3.60 -3.02
N GLY A 58 9.43 -3.18 -3.17
CA GLY A 58 10.61 -3.96 -2.83
C GLY A 58 11.86 -3.09 -2.93
N LYS A 59 13.00 -3.64 -2.50
CA LYS A 59 14.29 -2.93 -2.38
C LYS A 59 14.73 -2.25 -3.67
N GLN A 60 14.43 -2.85 -4.83
CA GLN A 60 14.73 -2.30 -6.15
C GLN A 60 14.04 -0.95 -6.46
N HIS A 61 12.98 -0.63 -5.72
CA HIS A 61 12.25 0.63 -5.84
C HIS A 61 12.80 1.72 -4.91
N VAL A 62 13.74 1.38 -4.01
CA VAL A 62 14.25 2.32 -3.00
C VAL A 62 15.60 2.89 -3.42
N ARG A 63 15.75 4.22 -3.38
CA ARG A 63 17.03 4.93 -3.58
C ARG A 63 17.07 6.13 -2.65
N ASP A 64 18.15 6.27 -1.89
CA ASP A 64 18.38 7.41 -0.99
C ASP A 64 17.20 7.72 -0.04
N GLY A 65 16.49 6.69 0.43
CA GLY A 65 15.32 6.83 1.32
C GLY A 65 14.01 7.19 0.61
N TRP A 66 13.97 7.16 -0.72
CA TRP A 66 12.79 7.40 -1.53
C TRP A 66 12.32 6.15 -2.26
N LEU A 67 11.01 6.00 -2.38
CA LEU A 67 10.36 4.93 -3.13
C LEU A 67 9.92 5.45 -4.52
N PHE A 68 10.46 4.85 -5.57
CA PHE A 68 10.22 5.19 -6.97
C PHE A 68 9.41 4.10 -7.66
N PHE A 69 8.27 4.44 -8.27
CA PHE A 69 7.44 3.47 -8.99
C PHE A 69 6.51 4.14 -10.01
N THR A 70 5.94 3.32 -10.90
CA THR A 70 4.85 3.73 -11.79
C THR A 70 3.56 3.06 -11.33
N GLN A 71 2.49 3.84 -11.12
CA GLN A 71 1.21 3.29 -10.71
C GLN A 71 0.69 2.27 -11.73
N PHE A 72 0.23 1.12 -11.24
CA PHE A 72 -0.31 0.01 -12.01
C PHE A 72 -1.52 0.46 -12.84
N LYS A 73 -2.44 1.21 -12.23
CA LYS A 73 -3.64 1.72 -12.89
C LYS A 73 -3.25 2.76 -13.95
N GLY A 74 -3.69 2.55 -15.18
CA GLY A 74 -3.44 3.49 -16.27
C GLY A 74 -2.07 3.38 -16.94
N ARG A 75 -1.13 2.55 -16.43
CA ARG A 75 0.26 2.47 -16.94
C ARG A 75 0.41 2.26 -18.44
N LYS A 76 -0.52 1.53 -19.08
CA LYS A 76 -0.48 1.25 -20.53
C LYS A 76 -0.93 2.43 -21.41
N ARG A 77 -1.63 3.41 -20.84
CA ARG A 77 -2.21 4.55 -21.59
C ARG A 77 -1.70 5.90 -21.11
N LYS A 78 -1.68 6.12 -19.80
CA LYS A 78 -1.25 7.34 -19.13
C LYS A 78 -0.46 6.97 -17.87
N PRO A 79 0.83 6.61 -18.01
CA PRO A 79 1.65 6.23 -16.86
C PRO A 79 1.84 7.40 -15.92
N VAL A 80 1.66 7.15 -14.62
CA VAL A 80 1.93 8.11 -13.54
C VAL A 80 3.11 7.58 -12.75
N ARG A 81 4.22 8.32 -12.78
CA ARG A 81 5.42 8.04 -11.98
C ARG A 81 5.34 8.82 -10.68
N LEU A 82 5.67 8.16 -9.58
CA LEU A 82 5.68 8.76 -8.25
C LEU A 82 7.01 8.46 -7.57
N GLU A 83 7.40 9.44 -6.77
CA GLU A 83 8.57 9.41 -5.89
C GLU A 83 8.07 9.90 -4.53
N ILE A 84 8.08 9.00 -3.55
CA ILE A 84 7.59 9.32 -2.20
C ILE A 84 8.69 9.02 -1.17
N PRO A 85 8.87 9.87 -0.16
CA PRO A 85 9.86 9.61 0.87
C PRO A 85 9.41 8.44 1.74
N ILE A 86 10.34 7.54 2.07
CA ILE A 86 10.14 6.53 3.11
C ILE A 86 10.38 7.23 4.44
N VAL A 87 9.29 7.59 5.12
CA VAL A 87 9.36 8.22 6.43
C VAL A 87 9.96 7.26 7.48
N PRO A 88 10.61 7.77 8.55
CA PRO A 88 11.30 6.93 9.52
C PRO A 88 10.45 5.79 10.10
N ASN A 89 9.17 6.06 10.40
CA ASN A 89 8.26 5.02 10.92
C ASN A 89 8.05 3.87 9.93
N LEU A 90 7.95 4.16 8.63
CA LEU A 90 7.84 3.12 7.61
C LEU A 90 9.15 2.34 7.49
N GLN A 91 10.29 3.03 7.52
CA GLN A 91 11.60 2.40 7.47
C GLN A 91 11.79 1.43 8.64
N SER A 92 11.48 1.84 9.87
CA SER A 92 11.58 0.96 11.05
C SER A 92 10.70 -0.30 10.94
N VAL A 93 9.52 -0.20 10.34
CA VAL A 93 8.66 -1.38 10.11
C VAL A 93 9.26 -2.29 9.05
N ILE A 94 9.80 -1.74 7.96
CA ILE A 94 10.49 -2.51 6.91
C ILE A 94 11.69 -3.25 7.49
N ASP A 95 12.53 -2.56 8.26
CA ASP A 95 13.76 -3.11 8.86
C ASP A 95 13.45 -4.23 9.86
N ALA A 96 12.36 -4.09 10.62
CA ALA A 96 11.93 -5.09 11.59
C ALA A 96 11.21 -6.31 10.97
N SER A 97 10.94 -6.30 9.66
CA SER A 97 10.11 -7.33 9.00
C SER A 97 10.91 -8.26 8.11
N PRO A 98 10.57 -9.57 8.07
CA PRO A 98 11.11 -10.48 7.07
C PRO A 98 10.60 -10.04 5.70
N CYS A 99 11.51 -9.48 4.90
CA CYS A 99 11.23 -9.06 3.53
C CYS A 99 11.71 -10.11 2.53
N GLY A 100 10.98 -10.29 1.44
CA GLY A 100 11.42 -11.15 0.34
C GLY A 100 12.48 -10.47 -0.53
N ASP A 101 13.06 -11.24 -1.45
CA ASP A 101 14.11 -10.77 -2.34
C ASP A 101 13.62 -9.67 -3.30
N LEU A 102 12.43 -9.86 -3.88
CA LEU A 102 11.87 -8.96 -4.88
C LEU A 102 10.79 -8.02 -4.34
N THR A 103 10.08 -8.42 -3.29
CA THR A 103 9.04 -7.58 -2.70
C THR A 103 9.08 -7.65 -1.18
N PHE A 104 8.70 -6.55 -0.53
CA PHE A 104 8.68 -6.47 0.92
C PHE A 104 7.72 -7.50 1.54
N LEU A 105 6.60 -7.82 0.87
CA LEU A 105 5.56 -8.71 1.42
C LEU A 105 5.73 -10.20 1.12
N ALA A 106 6.79 -10.61 0.42
CA ALA A 106 7.05 -12.01 0.06
C ALA A 106 7.97 -12.77 1.05
N GLY A 107 8.37 -12.14 2.16
CA GLY A 107 9.14 -12.82 3.20
C GLY A 107 8.27 -13.84 3.96
N SER A 108 8.77 -15.07 4.04
CA SER A 108 8.20 -16.18 4.81
C SER A 108 8.65 -16.15 6.27
#